data_AF-A0A167Y3Y1-F1
#
_entry.id   AF-A0A167Y3Y1-F1
#
_cell.length_a   1.000
_cell.length_b   1.000
_cell.length_c   1.000
_cell.angle_alpha   90.00
_cell.angle_beta   90.00
_cell.angle_gamma   90.00
#
_symmetry.space_group_name_H-M   'P 1'
#
loop_
_entity.id
_entity.type
_entity.pdbx_description
1 polymer ?
#
loop_
_entity_poly.entity_id
_entity_poly.type
_entity_poly.pdbx_seq_one_letter_code
_entity_poly.pdbx_strand_id
1 'polypeptide(L)'
;MHQPAITTSPDGESLLQNVISFLALHLKSGLNWADSRILKALDSKSLLQNVIDFLALYLKSGLNWAGSRILWILKALNGTRLLQNVIDFLAVYLKNGLYWAGSRILWILKALNGTRLLQNVIDFLAVCLKNGLYWAGSWILWILKALFRAARISDLLQFVSQIIWQVFTWYAIVFVLFHIIPIVRYVRTLVADATDRCLQIYDEQQRKRLEAEAIQRYEFHERQRAAEAAAEAAAERERRRLQARAEEAAREERERYETQRRRENTDRYLRWEEECNRVLLDKPSMTRFPFPPLPPCLTPGPGCSASPQAPAPPCQHNVRQFLEWSGKFSIGLVKQQRNNWHEDRFGTCRKDLMPKFKELATSLFVALTPLYEGLSSEEAGSSQAQ
;
A
#
# COMPACT_ATOMS: atom_id res chain seq x y z
N MET A 1 25.83 21.03 -36.08
CA MET A 1 24.69 20.41 -36.77
C MET A 1 24.52 18.98 -36.25
N HIS A 2 23.72 18.80 -35.20
CA HIS A 2 23.25 17.49 -34.74
C HIS A 2 21.87 17.74 -34.09
N GLN A 3 20.83 17.11 -34.65
CA GLN A 3 19.48 17.10 -34.10
C GLN A 3 19.38 15.99 -33.04
N PRO A 4 18.67 16.19 -31.92
CA PRO A 4 18.25 15.09 -31.06
C PRO A 4 16.88 14.56 -31.50
N ALA A 5 16.80 13.23 -31.59
CA ALA A 5 15.58 12.47 -31.82
C ALA A 5 14.68 12.53 -30.58
N ILE A 6 13.39 12.81 -30.82
CA ILE A 6 12.33 12.75 -29.83
C ILE A 6 11.88 11.30 -29.71
N THR A 7 12.15 10.67 -28.57
CA THR A 7 11.62 9.35 -28.21
C THR A 7 10.27 9.52 -27.52
N THR A 8 9.21 8.99 -28.12
CA THR A 8 7.87 8.87 -27.53
C THR A 8 7.84 7.70 -26.55
N SER A 9 7.46 7.96 -25.30
CA SER A 9 7.23 6.93 -24.26
C SER A 9 5.84 6.29 -24.41
N PRO A 10 5.69 4.95 -24.32
CA PRO A 10 4.41 4.26 -24.30
C PRO A 10 4.02 3.84 -22.86
N ASP A 11 3.70 4.79 -21.98
CA ASP A 11 3.33 4.50 -20.57
C ASP A 11 1.81 4.63 -20.30
N GLY A 12 0.96 4.23 -21.26
CA GLY A 12 -0.50 4.26 -21.13
C GLY A 12 -1.18 2.90 -20.93
N GLU A 13 -0.59 1.80 -21.43
CA GLU A 13 -1.25 0.49 -21.47
C GLU A 13 -1.07 -0.33 -20.18
N SER A 14 -0.05 -0.06 -19.37
CA SER A 14 0.24 -0.86 -18.17
C SER A 14 -0.72 -0.62 -17.00
N LEU A 15 -1.31 0.58 -16.90
CA LEU A 15 -2.22 0.95 -15.81
C LEU A 15 -3.62 0.35 -16.01
N LEU A 16 -4.12 0.30 -17.25
CA LEU A 16 -5.41 -0.28 -17.57
C LEU A 16 -5.40 -1.81 -17.36
N GLN A 17 -4.30 -2.46 -17.71
CA GLN A 17 -4.14 -3.92 -17.56
C GLN A 17 -3.98 -4.35 -16.10
N ASN A 18 -3.36 -3.49 -15.27
CA ASN A 18 -3.27 -3.70 -13.83
C ASN A 18 -4.63 -3.50 -13.13
N VAL A 19 -5.45 -2.53 -13.57
CA VAL A 19 -6.81 -2.31 -13.04
C VAL A 19 -7.75 -3.45 -13.44
N ILE A 20 -7.68 -3.94 -14.68
CA ILE A 20 -8.48 -5.08 -15.16
C ILE A 20 -8.11 -6.37 -14.40
N SER A 21 -6.81 -6.60 -14.15
CA SER A 21 -6.34 -7.76 -13.39
C SER A 21 -6.74 -7.71 -11.91
N PHE A 22 -6.73 -6.52 -11.31
CA PHE A 22 -7.16 -6.28 -9.93
C PHE A 22 -8.67 -6.48 -9.75
N LEU A 23 -9.49 -5.99 -10.69
CA LEU A 23 -10.94 -6.19 -10.69
C LEU A 23 -11.34 -7.65 -10.96
N ALA A 24 -10.63 -8.35 -11.84
CA ALA A 24 -10.85 -9.78 -12.10
C ALA A 24 -10.48 -10.66 -10.89
N LEU A 25 -9.47 -10.28 -10.10
CA LEU A 25 -9.08 -10.98 -8.87
C LEU A 25 -10.12 -10.80 -7.76
N HIS A 26 -10.69 -9.59 -7.62
CA HIS A 26 -11.69 -9.29 -6.59
C HIS A 26 -13.11 -9.80 -6.93
N LEU A 27 -13.48 -9.85 -8.21
CA LEU A 27 -14.74 -10.46 -8.65
C LEU A 27 -14.73 -11.98 -8.49
N LYS A 28 -13.56 -12.63 -8.58
CA LYS A 28 -13.42 -14.09 -8.41
C LYS A 28 -13.44 -14.53 -6.93
N SER A 29 -13.09 -13.64 -6.00
CA SER A 29 -13.13 -13.91 -4.55
C SER A 29 -14.47 -13.59 -3.89
N GLY A 30 -15.28 -12.69 -4.48
CA GLY A 30 -16.59 -12.29 -3.91
C GLY A 30 -17.77 -13.22 -4.27
N LEU A 31 -17.64 -14.05 -5.30
CA LEU A 31 -18.75 -14.82 -5.87
C LEU A 31 -18.81 -16.30 -5.45
N ASN A 32 -17.89 -16.79 -4.61
CA ASN A 32 -17.79 -18.22 -4.27
C ASN A 32 -18.21 -18.58 -2.83
N TRP A 33 -18.69 -17.65 -2.00
CA TRP A 33 -19.01 -17.94 -0.60
C TRP A 33 -20.50 -17.87 -0.23
N ALA A 34 -21.36 -17.27 -1.07
CA ALA A 34 -22.76 -16.99 -0.69
C ALA A 34 -23.84 -17.90 -1.32
N ASP A 35 -23.51 -18.89 -2.18
CA ASP A 35 -24.53 -19.40 -3.12
C ASP A 35 -24.72 -20.93 -3.21
N SER A 36 -24.42 -21.72 -2.18
CA SER A 36 -24.77 -23.16 -2.20
C SER A 36 -25.47 -23.71 -0.96
N ARG A 37 -25.44 -22.99 0.17
CA ARG A 37 -26.13 -23.41 1.41
C ARG A 37 -27.50 -22.76 1.62
N ILE A 38 -27.71 -21.54 1.12
CA ILE A 38 -29.02 -20.86 1.21
C ILE A 38 -30.00 -21.43 0.17
N LEU A 39 -29.52 -21.78 -1.03
CA LEU A 39 -30.35 -22.44 -2.06
C LEU A 39 -30.67 -23.92 -1.74
N LYS A 40 -29.83 -24.62 -0.97
CA LYS A 40 -30.13 -25.98 -0.47
C LYS A 40 -31.05 -26.00 0.77
N ALA A 41 -31.18 -24.89 1.49
CA ALA A 41 -32.10 -24.76 2.64
C ALA A 41 -33.53 -24.37 2.23
N LEU A 42 -33.76 -24.05 0.94
CA LEU A 42 -35.08 -23.67 0.40
C LEU A 42 -35.78 -24.80 -0.36
N ASP A 43 -35.20 -26.00 -0.43
CA ASP A 43 -35.75 -27.15 -1.17
C ASP A 43 -36.17 -28.33 -0.27
N SER A 44 -36.93 -28.07 0.78
CA SER A 44 -37.75 -29.13 1.40
C SER A 44 -39.01 -28.55 2.04
N LYS A 45 -40.10 -28.58 1.27
CA LYS A 45 -41.48 -28.16 1.59
C LYS A 45 -41.62 -26.67 1.96
N SER A 46 -42.21 -25.92 1.02
CA SER A 46 -42.43 -24.50 1.14
C SER A 46 -43.20 -24.17 2.42
N LEU A 47 -42.74 -23.11 3.11
CA LEU A 47 -43.44 -22.45 4.23
C LEU A 47 -44.94 -22.23 3.92
N LEU A 48 -45.27 -22.08 2.63
CA LEU A 48 -46.61 -21.98 2.08
C LEU A 48 -47.48 -23.22 2.38
N GLN A 49 -46.96 -24.44 2.26
CA GLN A 49 -47.74 -25.65 2.53
C GLN A 49 -48.10 -25.79 4.01
N ASN A 50 -47.17 -25.45 4.90
CA ASN A 50 -47.42 -25.45 6.35
C ASN A 50 -48.45 -24.38 6.76
N VAL A 51 -48.48 -23.24 6.06
CA VAL A 51 -49.50 -22.19 6.26
C VAL A 51 -50.86 -22.64 5.73
N ILE A 52 -50.91 -23.34 4.59
CA ILE A 52 -52.15 -23.90 4.03
C ILE A 52 -52.74 -24.96 4.98
N ASP A 53 -51.92 -25.87 5.49
CA ASP A 53 -52.37 -26.94 6.40
C ASP A 53 -52.87 -26.37 7.74
N PHE A 54 -52.23 -25.31 8.25
CA PHE A 54 -52.67 -24.61 9.45
C PHE A 54 -54.01 -23.87 9.26
N LEU A 55 -54.20 -23.19 8.13
CA LEU A 55 -55.45 -22.50 7.79
C LEU A 55 -56.60 -23.49 7.56
N ALA A 56 -56.33 -24.67 6.97
CA ALA A 56 -57.29 -25.75 6.81
C ALA A 56 -57.82 -26.25 8.17
N LEU A 57 -56.92 -26.42 9.15
CA LEU A 57 -57.25 -26.81 10.52
C LEU A 57 -58.04 -25.74 11.26
N TYR A 58 -57.68 -24.47 11.10
CA TYR A 58 -58.36 -23.34 11.74
C TYR A 58 -59.81 -23.17 11.24
N LEU A 59 -60.03 -23.26 9.92
CA LEU A 59 -61.37 -23.17 9.30
C LEU A 59 -62.26 -24.36 9.66
N LYS A 60 -61.70 -25.58 9.72
CA LYS A 60 -62.42 -26.78 10.16
C LYS A 60 -62.91 -26.66 11.61
N SER A 61 -62.14 -26.00 12.47
CA SER A 61 -62.46 -25.80 13.89
C SER A 61 -63.56 -24.74 14.11
N GLY A 62 -63.53 -23.64 13.34
CA GLY A 62 -64.53 -22.57 13.41
C GLY A 62 -65.93 -22.98 12.91
N LEU A 63 -66.01 -23.82 11.87
CA LEU A 63 -67.28 -24.34 11.34
C LEU A 63 -67.99 -25.29 12.33
N ASN A 64 -67.23 -26.10 13.07
CA ASN A 64 -67.76 -26.96 14.14
C ASN A 64 -68.29 -26.14 15.33
N TRP A 65 -67.67 -25.00 15.63
CA TRP A 65 -68.11 -24.08 16.68
C TRP A 65 -69.45 -23.40 16.35
N ALA A 66 -69.64 -22.95 15.11
CA ALA A 66 -70.89 -22.33 14.66
C ALA A 66 -72.06 -23.32 14.61
N GLY A 67 -71.84 -24.53 14.11
CA GLY A 67 -72.86 -25.59 14.05
C GLY A 67 -73.38 -26.00 15.43
N SER A 68 -72.50 -26.05 16.43
CA SER A 68 -72.84 -26.47 17.80
C SER A 68 -73.68 -25.43 18.56
N ARG A 69 -73.47 -24.13 18.32
CA ARG A 69 -74.29 -23.05 18.92
C ARG A 69 -75.66 -22.91 18.28
N ILE A 70 -75.76 -23.10 16.96
CA ILE A 70 -77.05 -23.13 16.25
C ILE A 70 -77.91 -24.28 16.77
N LEU A 71 -77.29 -25.44 17.04
CA LEU A 71 -77.96 -26.59 17.63
C LEU A 71 -78.48 -26.32 19.06
N TRP A 72 -77.73 -25.59 19.88
CA TRP A 72 -78.12 -25.24 21.25
C TRP A 72 -79.31 -24.26 21.28
N ILE A 73 -79.32 -23.26 20.39
CA ILE A 73 -80.43 -22.29 20.24
C ILE A 73 -81.70 -22.96 19.68
N LEU A 74 -81.56 -23.88 18.72
CA LEU A 74 -82.70 -24.62 18.16
C LEU A 74 -83.31 -25.61 19.16
N LYS A 75 -82.52 -26.15 20.08
CA LYS A 75 -82.99 -27.11 21.11
C LYS A 75 -83.67 -26.42 22.30
N ALA A 76 -83.34 -25.15 22.57
CA ALA A 76 -83.96 -24.35 23.63
C ALA A 76 -85.34 -23.76 23.26
N LEU A 77 -85.74 -23.81 21.98
CA LEU A 77 -86.93 -23.13 21.44
C LEU A 77 -87.99 -24.08 20.87
N ASN A 78 -88.24 -25.19 21.56
CA ASN A 78 -89.28 -26.14 21.16
C ASN A 78 -90.67 -25.69 21.67
N GLY A 79 -91.34 -24.84 20.89
CA GLY A 79 -92.71 -24.37 21.15
C GLY A 79 -93.11 -23.27 20.16
N THR A 80 -94.14 -23.53 19.36
CA THR A 80 -94.52 -22.84 18.11
C THR A 80 -94.62 -21.30 18.13
N ARG A 81 -94.35 -20.67 16.97
CA ARG A 81 -94.19 -19.23 16.62
C ARG A 81 -92.80 -18.61 16.75
N LEU A 82 -91.99 -18.95 17.76
CA LEU A 82 -90.63 -18.38 17.86
C LEU A 82 -89.64 -18.98 16.83
N LEU A 83 -89.85 -20.24 16.45
CA LEU A 83 -88.99 -20.96 15.49
C LEU A 83 -88.98 -20.29 14.11
N GLN A 84 -90.13 -19.79 13.64
CA GLN A 84 -90.21 -19.10 12.35
C GLN A 84 -89.45 -17.78 12.38
N ASN A 85 -89.58 -16.99 13.46
CA ASN A 85 -88.83 -15.76 13.64
C ASN A 85 -87.32 -15.98 13.79
N VAL A 86 -86.90 -17.11 14.39
CA VAL A 86 -85.48 -17.48 14.48
C VAL A 86 -84.96 -18.01 13.15
N ILE A 87 -85.77 -18.72 12.35
CA ILE A 87 -85.43 -19.10 10.97
C ILE A 87 -85.30 -17.85 10.10
N ASP A 88 -86.21 -16.89 10.20
CA ASP A 88 -86.16 -15.64 9.45
C ASP A 88 -85.00 -14.76 9.91
N PHE A 89 -84.71 -14.70 11.22
CA PHE A 89 -83.53 -14.03 11.77
C PHE A 89 -82.23 -14.71 11.36
N LEU A 90 -82.13 -16.04 11.39
CA LEU A 90 -80.98 -16.80 10.92
C LEU A 90 -80.82 -16.68 9.40
N ALA A 91 -81.90 -16.60 8.63
CA ALA A 91 -81.84 -16.36 7.20
C ALA A 91 -81.29 -14.96 6.90
N VAL A 92 -81.72 -13.94 7.65
CA VAL A 92 -81.18 -12.57 7.57
C VAL A 92 -79.72 -12.51 8.06
N TYR A 93 -79.37 -13.20 9.14
CA TYR A 93 -78.03 -13.22 9.71
C TYR A 93 -77.04 -14.02 8.86
N LEU A 94 -77.46 -15.14 8.27
CA LEU A 94 -76.68 -15.89 7.27
C LEU A 94 -76.55 -15.08 5.99
N LYS A 95 -77.61 -14.44 5.50
CA LYS A 95 -77.54 -13.57 4.31
C LYS A 95 -76.58 -12.40 4.54
N ASN A 96 -76.63 -11.75 5.69
CA ASN A 96 -75.76 -10.63 6.03
C ASN A 96 -74.32 -11.07 6.39
N GLY A 97 -74.16 -12.23 7.02
CA GLY A 97 -72.85 -12.83 7.35
C GLY A 97 -72.12 -13.36 6.12
N LEU A 98 -72.83 -13.97 5.17
CA LEU A 98 -72.31 -14.33 3.84
C LEU A 98 -71.97 -13.09 3.02
N TYR A 99 -72.74 -12.01 3.14
CA TYR A 99 -72.43 -10.74 2.50
C TYR A 99 -71.16 -10.09 3.08
N TRP A 100 -70.99 -10.12 4.41
CA TRP A 100 -69.80 -9.60 5.09
C TRP A 100 -68.54 -10.44 4.84
N ALA A 101 -68.66 -11.77 4.91
CA ALA A 101 -67.58 -12.69 4.58
C ALA A 101 -67.22 -12.61 3.09
N GLY A 102 -68.22 -12.55 2.21
CA GLY A 102 -68.05 -12.36 0.77
C GLY A 102 -67.35 -11.05 0.45
N SER A 103 -67.72 -9.93 1.11
CA SER A 103 -67.09 -8.62 0.93
C SER A 103 -65.63 -8.58 1.39
N ARG A 104 -65.30 -9.19 2.54
CA ARG A 104 -63.91 -9.30 3.02
C ARG A 104 -63.05 -10.23 2.18
N ILE A 105 -63.61 -11.33 1.71
CA ILE A 105 -62.94 -12.25 0.78
C ILE A 105 -62.69 -11.51 -0.55
N LEU A 106 -63.66 -10.76 -1.08
CA LEU A 106 -63.48 -9.94 -2.28
C LEU A 106 -62.36 -8.91 -2.12
N TRP A 107 -62.22 -8.30 -0.93
CA TRP A 107 -61.18 -7.31 -0.63
C TRP A 107 -59.78 -7.95 -0.58
N ILE A 108 -59.64 -9.13 0.04
CA ILE A 108 -58.38 -9.91 0.09
C ILE A 108 -58.01 -10.44 -1.31
N LEU A 109 -59.01 -10.87 -2.10
CA LEU A 109 -58.84 -11.30 -3.49
C LEU A 109 -58.41 -10.15 -4.41
N LYS A 110 -58.84 -8.91 -4.13
CA LYS A 110 -58.41 -7.70 -4.87
C LYS A 110 -57.00 -7.23 -4.52
N ALA A 111 -56.54 -7.51 -3.30
CA ALA A 111 -55.19 -7.15 -2.82
C ALA A 111 -54.10 -8.12 -3.31
N LEU A 112 -54.46 -9.36 -3.64
CA LEU A 112 -53.55 -10.38 -4.15
C LEU A 112 -53.65 -10.46 -5.67
N ASN A 113 -52.98 -9.52 -6.36
CA ASN A 113 -53.01 -9.34 -7.81
C ASN A 113 -52.17 -10.41 -8.57
N GLY A 114 -52.49 -11.68 -8.36
CA GLY A 114 -51.83 -12.83 -8.99
C GLY A 114 -52.86 -13.92 -9.31
N THR A 115 -53.26 -14.00 -10.59
CA THR A 115 -54.34 -14.87 -11.09
C THR A 115 -54.17 -16.36 -10.76
N ARG A 116 -52.94 -16.84 -10.58
CA ARG A 116 -52.65 -18.23 -10.15
C ARG A 116 -52.88 -18.49 -8.65
N LEU A 117 -52.57 -17.52 -7.80
CA LEU A 117 -52.75 -17.66 -6.35
C LEU A 117 -54.23 -17.55 -5.98
N LEU A 118 -54.96 -16.72 -6.73
CA LEU A 118 -56.41 -16.58 -6.65
C LEU A 118 -57.14 -17.90 -6.94
N GLN A 119 -56.76 -18.58 -8.03
CA GLN A 119 -57.39 -19.85 -8.43
C GLN A 119 -57.13 -20.94 -7.39
N ASN A 120 -55.90 -21.05 -6.87
CA ASN A 120 -55.56 -22.00 -5.82
C ASN A 120 -56.34 -21.75 -4.52
N VAL A 121 -56.57 -20.47 -4.17
CA VAL A 121 -57.38 -20.12 -3.00
C VAL A 121 -58.87 -20.43 -3.25
N ILE A 122 -59.40 -20.18 -4.45
CA ILE A 122 -60.78 -20.50 -4.82
C ILE A 122 -61.02 -22.02 -4.80
N ASP A 123 -60.11 -22.80 -5.40
CA ASP A 123 -60.20 -24.25 -5.44
C ASP A 123 -60.08 -24.84 -4.03
N PHE A 124 -59.18 -24.29 -3.20
CA PHE A 124 -59.06 -24.67 -1.79
C PHE A 124 -60.34 -24.35 -1.00
N LEU A 125 -60.92 -23.16 -1.17
CA LEU A 125 -62.18 -22.78 -0.53
C LEU A 125 -63.34 -23.67 -1.01
N ALA A 126 -63.42 -23.99 -2.30
CA ALA A 126 -64.43 -24.88 -2.86
C ALA A 126 -64.32 -26.30 -2.29
N VAL A 127 -63.10 -26.82 -2.13
CA VAL A 127 -62.84 -28.12 -1.47
C VAL A 127 -63.22 -28.07 0.00
N CYS A 128 -62.85 -27.00 0.72
CA CYS A 128 -63.23 -26.81 2.12
C CYS A 128 -64.74 -26.71 2.29
N LEU A 129 -65.44 -26.02 1.38
CA LEU A 129 -66.90 -25.85 1.44
C LEU A 129 -67.62 -27.16 1.11
N LYS A 130 -67.17 -27.87 0.08
CA LYS A 130 -67.68 -29.20 -0.30
C LYS A 130 -67.50 -30.21 0.83
N ASN A 131 -66.31 -30.24 1.44
CA ASN A 131 -66.04 -31.11 2.58
C ASN A 131 -66.84 -30.67 3.81
N GLY A 132 -66.94 -29.37 4.09
CA GLY A 132 -67.76 -28.84 5.17
C GLY A 132 -69.24 -29.21 5.04
N LEU A 133 -69.82 -29.08 3.84
CA LEU A 133 -71.20 -29.47 3.54
C LEU A 133 -71.41 -30.99 3.61
N TYR A 134 -70.45 -31.79 3.13
CA TYR A 134 -70.51 -33.25 3.24
C TYR A 134 -70.46 -33.69 4.70
N TRP A 135 -69.56 -33.10 5.51
CA TRP A 135 -69.48 -33.35 6.94
C TRP A 135 -70.76 -32.90 7.65
N ALA A 136 -71.25 -31.68 7.40
CA ALA A 136 -72.50 -31.20 7.98
C ALA A 136 -73.69 -32.11 7.62
N GLY A 137 -73.81 -32.53 6.36
CA GLY A 137 -74.82 -33.48 5.91
C GLY A 137 -74.70 -34.85 6.58
N SER A 138 -73.48 -35.39 6.69
CA SER A 138 -73.21 -36.65 7.41
C SER A 138 -73.55 -36.55 8.90
N TRP A 139 -73.27 -35.42 9.53
CA TRP A 139 -73.60 -35.16 10.93
C TRP A 139 -75.11 -35.02 11.14
N ILE A 140 -75.82 -34.31 10.24
CA ILE A 140 -77.28 -34.19 10.28
C ILE A 140 -77.94 -35.56 10.12
N LEU A 141 -77.49 -36.37 9.16
CA LEU A 141 -77.99 -37.73 8.95
C LEU A 141 -77.67 -38.64 10.14
N TRP A 142 -76.49 -38.49 10.75
CA TRP A 142 -76.11 -39.25 11.94
C TRP A 142 -76.96 -38.86 13.16
N ILE A 143 -77.23 -37.57 13.36
CA ILE A 143 -78.10 -37.05 14.43
C ILE A 143 -79.55 -37.51 14.20
N LEU A 144 -80.07 -37.44 12.98
CA LEU A 144 -81.41 -37.94 12.66
C LEU A 144 -81.54 -39.45 12.90
N LYS A 145 -80.50 -40.22 12.55
CA LYS A 145 -80.45 -41.68 12.78
C LYS A 145 -80.30 -42.03 14.26
N ALA A 146 -79.57 -41.23 15.03
CA ALA A 146 -79.43 -41.36 16.48
C ALA A 146 -80.73 -40.98 17.22
N LEU A 147 -81.41 -39.91 16.79
CA LEU A 147 -82.73 -39.51 17.30
C LEU A 147 -83.79 -40.59 17.03
N PHE A 148 -83.72 -41.28 15.88
CA PHE A 148 -84.60 -42.41 15.56
C PHE A 148 -84.31 -43.68 16.38
N ARG A 149 -83.05 -43.92 16.80
CA ARG A 149 -82.67 -45.07 17.64
C ARG A 149 -82.85 -44.84 19.14
N ALA A 150 -82.81 -43.58 19.59
CA ALA A 150 -82.96 -43.19 20.99
C ALA A 150 -84.36 -43.42 21.60
N ALA A 151 -85.22 -44.22 20.96
CA ALA A 151 -86.41 -44.80 21.60
C ALA A 151 -86.06 -45.85 22.69
N ARG A 152 -84.78 -46.25 22.83
CA ARG A 152 -84.25 -47.05 23.94
C ARG A 152 -83.16 -46.31 24.72
N ILE A 153 -83.26 -46.36 26.05
CA ILE A 153 -82.42 -45.63 27.03
C ILE A 153 -80.92 -45.96 26.90
N SER A 154 -80.55 -47.17 26.47
CA SER A 154 -79.15 -47.59 26.26
C SER A 154 -78.44 -46.78 25.18
N ASP A 155 -79.14 -46.47 24.09
CA ASP A 155 -78.56 -45.83 22.90
C ASP A 155 -78.36 -44.32 23.14
N LEU A 156 -79.20 -43.74 24.01
CA LEU A 156 -79.05 -42.36 24.50
C LEU A 156 -77.75 -42.18 25.29
N LEU A 157 -77.42 -43.12 26.19
CA LEU A 157 -76.19 -43.06 26.99
C LEU A 157 -74.94 -43.19 26.12
N GLN A 158 -74.95 -44.06 25.12
CA GLN A 158 -73.85 -44.19 24.17
C GLN A 158 -73.66 -42.93 23.31
N PHE A 159 -74.76 -42.33 22.85
CA PHE A 159 -74.73 -41.07 22.12
C PHE A 159 -74.18 -39.91 22.96
N VAL A 160 -74.64 -39.79 24.22
CA VAL A 160 -74.12 -38.78 25.17
C VAL A 160 -72.63 -39.00 25.45
N SER A 161 -72.21 -40.25 25.67
CA SER A 161 -70.79 -40.59 25.85
C SER A 161 -69.94 -40.19 24.63
N GLN A 162 -70.43 -40.44 23.41
CA GLN A 162 -69.74 -40.03 22.18
C GLN A 162 -69.65 -38.51 22.03
N ILE A 163 -70.69 -37.75 22.41
CA ILE A 163 -70.63 -36.29 22.41
C ILE A 163 -69.60 -35.80 23.42
N ILE A 164 -69.62 -36.33 24.64
CA ILE A 164 -68.66 -35.97 25.68
C ILE A 164 -67.23 -36.26 25.20
N TRP A 165 -66.99 -37.43 24.61
CA TRP A 165 -65.70 -37.80 24.05
C TRP A 165 -65.23 -36.83 22.95
N GLN A 166 -66.12 -36.44 22.04
CA GLN A 166 -65.81 -35.46 21.00
C GLN A 166 -65.47 -34.09 21.60
N VAL A 167 -66.24 -33.61 22.59
CA VAL A 167 -65.96 -32.34 23.27
C VAL A 167 -64.58 -32.37 23.95
N PHE A 168 -64.24 -33.45 24.66
CA PHE A 168 -62.91 -33.61 25.26
C PHE A 168 -61.80 -33.66 24.21
N THR A 169 -62.01 -34.35 23.10
CA THR A 169 -61.04 -34.42 21.99
C THR A 169 -60.78 -33.03 21.42
N TRP A 170 -61.83 -32.24 21.17
CA TRP A 170 -61.69 -30.87 20.67
C TRP A 170 -61.05 -29.93 21.70
N TYR A 171 -61.40 -30.07 22.97
CA TYR A 171 -60.76 -29.30 24.04
C TYR A 171 -59.26 -29.59 24.11
N ALA A 172 -58.85 -30.86 24.01
CA ALA A 172 -57.44 -31.25 23.97
C ALA A 172 -56.71 -30.65 22.75
N ILE A 173 -57.32 -30.66 21.57
CA ILE A 173 -56.75 -30.04 20.36
C ILE A 173 -56.58 -28.53 20.55
N VAL A 174 -57.60 -27.83 21.04
CA VAL A 174 -57.54 -26.38 21.28
C VAL A 174 -56.50 -26.04 22.34
N PHE A 175 -56.43 -26.82 23.42
CA PHE A 175 -55.44 -26.67 24.47
C PHE A 175 -54.01 -26.81 23.92
N VAL A 176 -53.76 -27.84 23.09
CA VAL A 176 -52.47 -28.05 22.41
C VAL A 176 -52.14 -26.86 21.50
N LEU A 177 -53.07 -26.41 20.65
CA LEU A 177 -52.82 -25.30 19.76
C LEU A 177 -52.57 -23.99 20.52
N PHE A 178 -53.30 -23.75 21.61
CA PHE A 178 -53.20 -22.53 22.39
C PHE A 178 -51.91 -22.46 23.23
N HIS A 179 -51.44 -23.59 23.77
CA HIS A 179 -50.26 -23.61 24.63
C HIS A 179 -48.98 -24.03 23.92
N ILE A 180 -49.00 -25.02 23.04
CA ILE A 180 -47.78 -25.53 22.40
C ILE A 180 -47.25 -24.55 21.34
N ILE A 181 -48.12 -23.90 20.55
CA ILE A 181 -47.68 -22.99 19.50
C ILE A 181 -46.90 -21.78 20.06
N PRO A 182 -47.37 -21.07 21.11
CA PRO A 182 -46.59 -20.00 21.73
C PRO A 182 -45.26 -20.49 22.30
N ILE A 183 -45.22 -21.67 22.92
CA ILE A 183 -43.97 -22.26 23.44
C ILE A 183 -42.98 -22.50 22.31
N VAL A 184 -43.41 -23.11 21.20
CA VAL A 184 -42.54 -23.35 20.02
C VAL A 184 -42.04 -22.04 19.43
N ARG A 185 -42.90 -21.00 19.34
CA ARG A 185 -42.49 -19.67 18.88
C ARG A 185 -41.45 -19.04 19.81
N TYR A 186 -41.69 -19.11 21.12
CA TYR A 186 -40.78 -18.58 22.13
C TYR A 186 -39.40 -19.27 22.10
N VAL A 187 -39.39 -20.61 22.01
CA VAL A 187 -38.14 -21.38 21.88
C VAL A 187 -37.42 -21.01 20.59
N ARG A 188 -38.14 -20.87 19.46
CA ARG A 188 -37.53 -20.46 18.19
C ARG A 188 -36.89 -19.08 18.27
N THR A 189 -37.55 -18.10 18.92
CA THR A 189 -36.97 -16.77 19.09
C THR A 189 -35.75 -16.78 20.00
N LEU A 190 -35.77 -17.59 21.06
CA LEU A 190 -34.65 -17.71 22.00
C LEU A 190 -33.44 -18.39 21.35
N VAL A 191 -33.66 -19.44 20.55
CA VAL A 191 -32.59 -20.08 19.77
C VAL A 191 -32.03 -19.12 18.73
N ALA A 192 -32.88 -18.38 18.01
CA ALA A 192 -32.42 -17.40 17.01
C ALA A 192 -31.55 -16.30 17.65
N ASP A 193 -31.97 -15.75 18.79
CA ASP A 193 -31.21 -14.75 19.56
C ASP A 193 -29.88 -15.33 20.08
N ALA A 194 -29.90 -16.55 20.63
CA ALA A 194 -28.68 -17.23 21.07
C ALA A 194 -27.70 -17.47 19.90
N THR A 195 -28.20 -17.90 18.74
CA THR A 195 -27.35 -18.10 17.55
C THR A 195 -26.76 -16.79 17.04
N ASP A 196 -27.52 -15.69 17.06
CA ASP A 196 -27.04 -14.38 16.64
C ASP A 196 -25.92 -13.89 17.57
N ARG A 197 -26.11 -14.01 18.89
CA ARG A 197 -25.05 -13.67 19.86
C ARG A 197 -23.79 -14.53 19.69
N CYS A 198 -23.94 -15.82 19.43
CA CYS A 198 -22.79 -16.70 19.16
C CYS A 198 -22.05 -16.30 17.88
N LEU A 199 -22.77 -15.92 16.82
CA LEU A 199 -22.16 -15.44 15.58
C LEU A 199 -21.44 -14.11 15.79
N GLN A 200 -22.05 -13.17 16.51
CA GLN A 200 -21.41 -11.88 16.84
C GLN A 200 -20.11 -12.07 17.63
N ILE A 201 -20.10 -12.97 18.63
CA ILE A 201 -18.88 -13.29 19.40
C ILE A 201 -17.81 -13.91 18.49
N TYR A 202 -18.21 -14.84 17.61
CA TYR A 202 -17.29 -15.48 16.67
C TYR A 202 -16.67 -14.47 15.70
N ASP A 203 -17.48 -13.59 15.11
CA ASP A 203 -17.03 -12.55 14.18
C ASP A 203 -16.10 -11.55 14.87
N GLU A 204 -16.40 -11.16 16.11
CA GLU A 204 -15.52 -10.30 16.90
C GLU A 204 -14.16 -10.97 17.19
N GLN A 205 -14.16 -12.28 17.49
CA GLN A 205 -12.90 -13.02 17.68
C GLN A 205 -12.10 -13.13 16.38
N GLN A 206 -12.75 -13.35 15.25
CA GLN A 206 -12.09 -13.39 13.95
C GLN A 206 -11.49 -12.02 13.59
N ARG A 207 -12.24 -10.94 13.80
CA ARG A 207 -11.74 -9.58 13.60
C ARG A 207 -10.50 -9.30 14.44
N LYS A 208 -10.53 -9.63 15.74
CA LYS A 208 -9.37 -9.44 16.64
C LYS A 208 -8.15 -10.25 16.21
N ARG A 209 -8.35 -11.47 15.69
CA ARG A 209 -7.25 -12.29 15.15
C ARG A 209 -6.63 -11.67 13.90
N LEU A 210 -7.46 -11.22 12.96
CA LEU A 210 -6.99 -10.56 11.74
C LEU A 210 -6.27 -9.24 12.03
N GLU A 211 -6.78 -8.44 12.98
CA GLU A 211 -6.12 -7.21 13.44
C GLU A 211 -4.76 -7.51 14.09
N ALA A 212 -4.68 -8.52 14.96
CA ALA A 212 -3.43 -8.92 15.59
C ALA A 212 -2.39 -9.41 14.56
N GLU A 213 -2.80 -10.21 13.58
CA GLU A 213 -1.92 -10.65 12.48
C GLU A 213 -1.46 -9.47 11.61
N ALA A 214 -2.34 -8.51 11.33
CA ALA A 214 -1.99 -7.32 10.56
C ALA A 214 -0.96 -6.45 11.29
N ILE A 215 -1.12 -6.25 12.60
CA ILE A 215 -0.16 -5.52 13.44
C ILE A 215 1.19 -6.25 13.44
N GLN A 216 1.22 -7.56 13.63
CA GLN A 216 2.47 -8.33 13.61
C GLN A 216 3.19 -8.25 12.26
N ARG A 217 2.47 -8.34 11.14
CA ARG A 217 3.06 -8.16 9.80
C ARG A 217 3.60 -6.75 9.61
N TYR A 218 2.86 -5.75 10.06
CA TYR A 218 3.30 -4.35 9.99
C TYR A 218 4.60 -4.13 10.79
N GLU A 219 4.65 -4.59 12.04
CA GLU A 219 5.84 -4.48 12.88
C GLU A 219 7.03 -5.22 12.30
N PHE A 220 6.80 -6.41 11.73
CA PHE A 220 7.85 -7.18 11.06
C PHE A 220 8.43 -6.40 9.88
N HIS A 221 7.59 -5.86 9.00
CA HIS A 221 8.04 -5.05 7.86
C HIS A 221 8.70 -3.74 8.28
N GLU A 222 8.27 -3.13 9.38
CA GLU A 222 8.90 -1.93 9.92
C GLU A 222 10.31 -2.24 10.46
N ARG A 223 10.47 -3.34 11.21
CA ARG A 223 11.79 -3.81 11.66
C ARG A 223 12.71 -4.15 10.49
N GLN A 224 12.17 -4.78 9.45
CA GLN A 224 12.93 -5.10 8.24
C GLN A 224 13.43 -3.82 7.56
N ARG A 225 12.55 -2.82 7.33
CA ARG A 225 12.94 -1.53 6.75
C ARG A 225 13.96 -0.78 7.61
N ALA A 226 13.80 -0.82 8.94
CA ALA A 226 14.76 -0.22 9.85
C ALA A 226 16.13 -0.91 9.79
N ALA A 227 16.15 -2.25 9.69
CA ALA A 227 17.38 -3.01 9.55
C ALA A 227 18.08 -2.75 8.20
N GLU A 228 17.31 -2.68 7.11
CA GLU A 228 17.82 -2.34 5.77
C GLU A 228 18.40 -0.92 5.76
N ALA A 229 17.69 0.07 6.29
CA ALA A 229 18.18 1.45 6.39
C ALA A 229 19.44 1.56 7.27
N ALA A 230 19.51 0.79 8.36
CA ALA A 230 20.71 0.74 9.20
C ALA A 230 21.91 0.11 8.48
N ALA A 231 21.68 -0.95 7.70
CA ALA A 231 22.71 -1.60 6.88
C ALA A 231 23.22 -0.67 5.78
N GLU A 232 22.33 0.03 5.08
CA GLU A 232 22.70 1.04 4.07
C GLU A 232 23.50 2.19 4.68
N ALA A 233 23.07 2.72 5.84
CA ALA A 233 23.80 3.75 6.55
C ALA A 233 25.19 3.28 7.02
N ALA A 234 25.33 2.03 7.44
CA ALA A 234 26.62 1.44 7.79
C ALA A 234 27.53 1.28 6.56
N ALA A 235 26.99 0.81 5.43
CA ALA A 235 27.71 0.66 4.18
C ALA A 235 28.22 2.02 3.64
N GLU A 236 27.39 3.07 3.72
CA GLU A 236 27.76 4.43 3.32
C GLU A 236 28.87 5.01 4.20
N ARG A 237 28.82 4.78 5.52
CA ARG A 237 29.90 5.19 6.43
C ARG A 237 31.22 4.52 6.09
N GLU A 238 31.19 3.24 5.72
CA GLU A 238 32.40 2.51 5.33
C GLU A 238 32.95 3.01 3.98
N ARG A 239 32.09 3.28 3.00
CA ARG A 239 32.50 3.90 1.73
C ARG A 239 33.21 5.24 1.95
N ARG A 240 32.66 6.11 2.82
CA ARG A 240 33.29 7.39 3.16
C ARG A 240 34.65 7.21 3.84
N ARG A 241 34.80 6.21 4.72
CA ARG A 241 36.09 5.90 5.34
C ARG A 241 37.12 5.44 4.33
N LEU A 242 36.73 4.58 3.39
CA LEU A 242 37.60 4.12 2.31
C LEU A 242 38.00 5.27 1.39
N GLN A 243 37.06 6.15 1.04
CA GLN A 243 37.35 7.34 0.24
C GLN A 243 38.32 8.28 0.97
N ALA A 244 38.09 8.58 2.25
CA ALA A 244 38.98 9.43 3.03
C ALA A 244 40.41 8.85 3.11
N ARG A 245 40.55 7.53 3.29
CA ARG A 245 41.86 6.85 3.26
C ARG A 245 42.54 6.94 1.89
N ALA A 246 41.77 6.81 0.81
CA ALA A 246 42.30 6.94 -0.55
C ALA A 246 42.76 8.37 -0.85
N GLU A 247 42.00 9.38 -0.40
CA GLU A 247 42.37 10.80 -0.52
C GLU A 247 43.61 11.15 0.29
N GLU A 248 43.73 10.61 1.51
CA GLU A 248 44.92 10.75 2.36
C GLU A 248 46.15 10.11 1.73
N ALA A 249 46.03 8.87 1.24
CA ALA A 249 47.11 8.19 0.52
C ALA A 249 47.56 8.98 -0.73
N ALA A 250 46.61 9.52 -1.51
CA ALA A 250 46.91 10.35 -2.67
C ALA A 250 47.57 11.69 -2.28
N ARG A 251 47.22 12.25 -1.10
CA ARG A 251 47.90 13.45 -0.57
C ARG A 251 49.33 13.13 -0.16
N GLU A 252 49.56 12.05 0.56
CA GLU A 252 50.91 11.61 0.94
C GLU A 252 51.79 11.32 -0.28
N GLU A 253 51.25 10.66 -1.30
CA GLU A 253 51.99 10.37 -2.54
C GLU A 253 52.42 11.66 -3.26
N ARG A 254 51.52 12.65 -3.35
CA ARG A 254 51.85 13.97 -3.91
C ARG A 254 52.93 14.67 -3.10
N GLU A 255 52.85 14.62 -1.77
CA GLU A 255 53.86 15.23 -0.89
C GLU A 255 55.23 14.54 -1.01
N ARG A 256 55.26 13.20 -1.11
CA ARG A 256 56.49 12.44 -1.38
C ARG A 256 57.10 12.83 -2.72
N TYR A 257 56.29 12.90 -3.78
CA TYR A 257 56.73 13.31 -5.10
C TYR A 257 57.27 14.75 -5.11
N GLU A 258 56.60 15.69 -4.47
CA GLU A 258 57.07 17.07 -4.36
C GLU A 258 58.38 17.17 -3.56
N THR A 259 58.49 16.42 -2.47
CA THR A 259 59.71 16.38 -1.64
C THR A 259 60.87 15.81 -2.45
N GLN A 260 60.65 14.71 -3.18
CA GLN A 260 61.65 14.14 -4.07
C GLN A 260 62.06 15.13 -5.16
N ARG A 261 61.09 15.77 -5.82
CA ARG A 261 61.36 16.80 -6.85
C ARG A 261 62.17 17.97 -6.30
N ARG A 262 61.87 18.43 -5.08
CA ARG A 262 62.66 19.49 -4.41
C ARG A 262 64.10 19.03 -4.15
N ARG A 263 64.30 17.82 -3.63
CA ARG A 263 65.64 17.24 -3.42
C ARG A 263 66.42 17.14 -4.72
N GLU A 264 65.83 16.57 -5.77
CA GLU A 264 66.47 16.44 -7.09
C GLU A 264 66.86 17.80 -7.69
N ASN A 265 65.99 18.81 -7.52
CA ASN A 265 66.25 20.17 -7.96
C ASN A 265 67.42 20.80 -7.16
N THR A 266 67.45 20.64 -5.84
CA THR A 266 68.56 21.11 -5.01
C THR A 266 69.86 20.41 -5.35
N ASP A 267 69.85 19.09 -5.57
CA ASP A 267 71.03 18.32 -6.00
C ASP A 267 71.53 18.76 -7.40
N ARG A 268 70.63 19.17 -8.29
CA ARG A 268 71.01 19.77 -9.59
C ARG A 268 71.67 21.12 -9.40
N TYR A 269 71.15 21.96 -8.52
CA TYR A 269 71.73 23.26 -8.20
C TYR A 269 73.14 23.10 -7.60
N LEU A 270 73.30 22.24 -6.59
CA LEU A 270 74.57 22.03 -5.90
C LEU A 270 75.66 21.49 -6.85
N ARG A 271 75.32 20.54 -7.73
CA ARG A 271 76.25 20.04 -8.75
C ARG A 271 76.71 21.13 -9.72
N TRP A 272 75.78 21.98 -10.14
CA TRP A 272 76.11 23.12 -11.01
C TRP A 272 76.97 24.16 -10.27
N GLU A 273 76.66 24.44 -9.00
CA GLU A 273 77.46 25.37 -8.18
C GLU A 273 78.89 24.85 -7.96
N GLU A 274 79.05 23.56 -7.67
CA GLU A 274 80.35 22.90 -7.56
C GLU A 274 81.14 22.98 -8.88
N GLU A 275 80.47 22.73 -10.02
CA GLU A 275 81.06 22.89 -11.35
C GLU A 275 81.52 24.33 -11.58
N CYS A 276 80.66 25.32 -11.30
CA CYS A 276 80.98 26.74 -11.39
C CYS A 276 82.21 27.10 -10.55
N ASN A 277 82.24 26.68 -9.28
CA ASN A 277 83.36 26.96 -8.39
C ASN A 277 84.66 26.40 -8.96
N ARG A 278 84.65 25.15 -9.43
CA ARG A 278 85.82 24.50 -10.04
C ARG A 278 86.30 25.23 -11.29
N VAL A 279 85.43 25.55 -12.24
CA VAL A 279 85.85 26.12 -13.54
C VAL A 279 86.17 27.62 -13.46
N LEU A 280 85.55 28.37 -12.55
CA LEU A 280 85.80 29.80 -12.40
C LEU A 280 87.11 30.10 -11.66
N LEU A 281 87.65 29.12 -10.93
CA LEU A 281 88.98 29.19 -10.31
C LEU A 281 90.10 29.17 -11.37
N ASP A 282 89.99 28.34 -12.41
CA ASP A 282 91.00 28.19 -13.48
C ASP A 282 90.42 28.49 -14.87
N LYS A 283 90.12 29.76 -15.10
CA LYS A 283 89.50 30.23 -16.35
C LYS A 283 90.34 29.98 -17.61
N PRO A 284 91.68 30.10 -17.60
CA PRO A 284 92.50 29.81 -18.78
C PRO A 284 92.37 28.36 -19.26
N SER A 285 92.08 27.40 -18.37
CA SER A 285 91.90 25.99 -18.74
C SER A 285 90.46 25.61 -19.08
N MET A 286 89.50 26.53 -18.92
CA MET A 286 88.07 26.27 -19.14
C MET A 286 87.80 25.92 -20.62
N THR A 287 87.35 24.69 -20.86
CA THR A 287 86.97 24.19 -22.19
C THR A 287 85.48 24.29 -22.47
N ARG A 288 84.66 24.44 -21.42
CA ARG A 288 83.20 24.53 -21.50
C ARG A 288 82.68 25.59 -20.52
N PHE A 289 81.69 26.36 -20.96
CA PHE A 289 80.98 27.29 -20.10
C PHE A 289 80.03 26.53 -19.14
N PRO A 290 80.08 26.76 -17.82
CA PRO A 290 79.21 26.10 -16.83
C PRO A 290 77.79 26.69 -16.86
N PHE A 291 77.09 26.52 -17.98
CA PHE A 291 75.74 27.07 -18.15
C PHE A 291 74.74 26.37 -17.22
N PRO A 292 73.91 27.10 -16.46
CA PRO A 292 72.94 26.50 -15.55
C PRO A 292 71.94 25.60 -16.30
N PRO A 293 71.57 24.44 -15.75
CA PRO A 293 70.52 23.58 -16.33
C PRO A 293 69.13 24.18 -16.07
N LEU A 294 68.84 25.30 -16.75
CA LEU A 294 67.63 26.08 -16.55
C LEU A 294 66.37 25.26 -16.91
N PRO A 295 65.32 25.29 -16.06
CA PRO A 295 64.05 24.69 -16.40
C PRO A 295 63.39 25.44 -17.58
N PRO A 296 62.49 24.77 -18.32
CA PRO A 296 61.64 25.45 -19.30
C PRO A 296 60.82 26.55 -18.64
N CYS A 297 60.81 27.74 -19.23
CA CYS A 297 59.96 28.83 -18.75
C CYS A 297 58.50 28.55 -19.13
N LEU A 298 57.63 28.42 -18.13
CA LEU A 298 56.18 28.25 -18.32
C LEU A 298 55.41 29.58 -18.37
N THR A 299 56.06 30.69 -18.01
CA THR A 299 55.43 32.02 -18.01
C THR A 299 55.40 32.60 -19.42
N PRO A 300 54.22 33.00 -19.95
CA PRO A 300 54.15 33.74 -21.20
C PRO A 300 54.66 35.17 -21.00
N GLY A 301 55.66 35.59 -21.78
CA GLY A 301 56.19 36.94 -21.71
C GLY A 301 57.24 37.25 -22.78
N PRO A 302 57.46 38.53 -23.11
CA PRO A 302 58.53 38.94 -24.02
C PRO A 302 59.89 38.45 -23.47
N GLY A 303 60.67 37.77 -24.30
CA GLY A 303 61.95 37.16 -23.90
C GLY A 303 61.83 35.79 -23.20
N CYS A 304 60.62 35.30 -22.95
CA CYS A 304 60.36 33.94 -22.47
C CYS A 304 59.94 33.05 -23.63
N SER A 305 60.91 32.56 -24.41
CA SER A 305 60.60 31.53 -25.40
C SER A 305 60.50 30.18 -24.69
N ALA A 306 59.35 29.52 -24.83
CA ALA A 306 59.21 28.09 -24.54
C ALA A 306 59.95 27.31 -25.64
N SER A 307 61.27 27.52 -25.75
CA SER A 307 62.10 26.78 -26.68
C SER A 307 62.30 25.37 -26.13
N PRO A 308 61.91 24.32 -26.87
CA PRO A 308 62.23 22.94 -26.49
C PRO A 308 63.73 22.62 -26.68
N GLN A 309 64.52 23.53 -27.27
CA GLN A 309 65.96 23.33 -27.45
C GLN A 309 66.71 23.59 -26.14
N ALA A 310 67.44 22.57 -25.68
CA ALA A 310 68.33 22.67 -24.54
C ALA A 310 69.75 23.11 -25.00
N PRO A 311 70.42 24.03 -24.28
CA PRO A 311 69.93 24.74 -23.09
C PRO A 311 68.93 25.85 -23.45
N ALA A 312 67.88 26.00 -22.65
CA ALA A 312 66.91 27.08 -22.82
C ALA A 312 67.61 28.44 -22.62
N PRO A 313 67.28 29.48 -23.43
CA PRO A 313 67.83 30.80 -23.22
C PRO A 313 67.45 31.32 -21.82
N PRO A 314 68.35 32.05 -21.15
CA PRO A 314 68.08 32.55 -19.81
C PRO A 314 67.07 33.67 -19.88
N CYS A 315 66.02 33.58 -19.07
CA CYS A 315 65.07 34.66 -18.81
C CYS A 315 64.97 34.89 -17.30
N GLN A 316 64.38 36.00 -16.90
CA GLN A 316 64.19 36.33 -15.50
C GLN A 316 63.49 35.21 -14.71
N HIS A 317 62.48 34.56 -15.31
CA HIS A 317 61.66 33.54 -14.65
C HIS A 317 62.38 32.21 -14.45
N ASN A 318 63.02 31.65 -15.49
CA ASN A 318 63.69 30.35 -15.36
C ASN A 318 64.97 30.45 -14.52
N VAL A 319 65.67 31.59 -14.57
CA VAL A 319 66.83 31.85 -13.70
C VAL A 319 66.37 31.99 -12.25
N ARG A 320 65.28 32.72 -11.96
CA ARG A 320 64.71 32.78 -10.62
C ARG A 320 64.33 31.38 -10.12
N GLN A 321 63.56 30.64 -10.91
CA GLN A 321 63.13 29.28 -10.55
C GLN A 321 64.32 28.35 -10.29
N PHE A 322 65.38 28.47 -11.08
CA PHE A 322 66.61 27.70 -10.89
C PHE A 322 67.36 28.12 -9.61
N LEU A 323 67.48 29.42 -9.32
CA LEU A 323 68.13 29.89 -8.10
C LEU A 323 67.32 29.54 -6.84
N GLU A 324 66.00 29.43 -6.93
CA GLU A 324 65.15 28.93 -5.85
C GLU A 324 65.46 27.47 -5.48
N TRP A 325 66.02 26.68 -6.40
CA TRP A 325 66.46 25.31 -6.11
C TRP A 325 67.62 25.25 -5.11
N SER A 326 68.34 26.36 -4.89
CA SER A 326 69.37 26.47 -3.84
C SER A 326 68.82 26.27 -2.42
N GLY A 327 67.52 26.45 -2.21
CA GLY A 327 66.89 26.51 -0.89
C GLY A 327 67.26 27.75 -0.07
N LYS A 328 68.07 28.67 -0.63
CA LYS A 328 68.57 29.89 0.03
C LYS A 328 68.46 31.12 -0.89
N PHE A 329 67.37 31.20 -1.66
CA PHE A 329 67.13 32.33 -2.56
C PHE A 329 67.09 33.64 -1.77
N SER A 330 68.06 34.51 -2.03
CA SER A 330 68.31 35.73 -1.27
C SER A 330 68.98 36.77 -2.16
N ILE A 331 68.86 38.05 -1.80
CA ILE A 331 69.54 39.14 -2.52
C ILE A 331 71.05 38.92 -2.60
N GLY A 332 71.66 38.42 -1.52
CA GLY A 332 73.08 38.10 -1.45
C GLY A 332 73.48 37.03 -2.49
N LEU A 333 72.69 35.97 -2.60
CA LEU A 333 72.90 34.93 -3.61
C LEU A 333 72.80 35.50 -5.03
N VAL A 334 71.74 36.26 -5.32
CA VAL A 334 71.53 36.85 -6.66
C VAL A 334 72.66 37.83 -7.00
N LYS A 335 73.10 38.65 -6.05
CA LYS A 335 74.25 39.58 -6.23
C LYS A 335 75.54 38.83 -6.52
N GLN A 336 75.83 37.78 -5.75
CA GLN A 336 77.02 36.94 -5.95
C GLN A 336 76.98 36.31 -7.35
N GLN A 337 75.85 35.72 -7.74
CA GLN A 337 75.69 35.13 -9.06
C GLN A 337 75.83 36.18 -10.16
N ARG A 338 75.14 37.33 -10.07
CA ARG A 338 75.26 38.43 -11.02
C ARG A 338 76.73 38.86 -11.22
N ASN A 339 77.47 39.05 -10.13
CA ASN A 339 78.89 39.40 -10.20
C ASN A 339 79.75 38.29 -10.82
N ASN A 340 79.39 37.02 -10.58
CA ASN A 340 80.10 35.90 -11.16
C ASN A 340 80.01 35.85 -12.69
N TRP A 341 78.91 36.34 -13.26
CA TRP A 341 78.61 36.30 -14.70
C TRP A 341 78.91 37.62 -15.44
N HIS A 342 79.63 38.56 -14.83
CA HIS A 342 80.07 39.77 -15.54
C HIS A 342 81.08 39.42 -16.65
N GLU A 343 80.93 39.98 -17.85
CA GLU A 343 81.74 39.63 -19.03
C GLU A 343 83.25 39.82 -18.83
N ASP A 344 83.64 40.84 -18.05
CA ASP A 344 85.05 41.12 -17.71
C ASP A 344 85.73 39.95 -16.99
N ARG A 345 84.98 39.13 -16.25
CA ARG A 345 85.56 37.98 -15.56
C ARG A 345 86.12 36.93 -16.52
N PHE A 346 85.71 36.94 -17.79
CA PHE A 346 86.08 35.96 -18.80
C PHE A 346 87.22 36.46 -19.72
N GLY A 347 87.85 37.60 -19.42
CA GLY A 347 88.96 38.14 -20.23
C GLY A 347 90.24 37.28 -20.26
N THR A 348 90.41 36.37 -19.29
CA THR A 348 91.56 35.44 -19.21
C THR A 348 91.27 34.05 -19.79
N CYS A 349 90.07 33.83 -20.35
CA CYS A 349 89.73 32.57 -21.01
C CYS A 349 90.53 32.41 -22.32
N ARG A 350 90.57 31.18 -22.85
CA ARG A 350 91.21 30.92 -24.15
C ARG A 350 90.60 31.79 -25.25
N LYS A 351 91.47 32.36 -26.11
CA LYS A 351 91.09 33.36 -27.13
C LYS A 351 90.03 32.86 -28.12
N ASP A 352 90.02 31.56 -28.42
CA ASP A 352 89.07 30.90 -29.33
C ASP A 352 87.66 30.76 -28.73
N LEU A 353 87.55 30.56 -27.42
CA LEU A 353 86.27 30.38 -26.72
C LEU A 353 85.74 31.67 -26.06
N MET A 354 86.63 32.64 -25.83
CA MET A 354 86.33 33.88 -25.11
C MET A 354 85.10 34.64 -25.66
N PRO A 355 84.92 34.86 -26.98
CA PRO A 355 83.75 35.58 -27.48
C PRO A 355 82.43 34.90 -27.11
N LYS A 356 82.36 33.58 -27.26
CA LYS A 356 81.18 32.77 -26.93
C LYS A 356 80.93 32.75 -25.41
N PHE A 357 81.98 32.67 -24.60
CA PHE A 357 81.84 32.69 -23.14
C PHE A 357 81.36 34.04 -22.64
N LYS A 358 81.83 35.15 -23.23
CA LYS A 358 81.31 36.49 -22.92
C LYS A 358 79.84 36.63 -23.30
N GLU A 359 79.43 36.17 -24.48
CA GLU A 359 78.03 36.17 -24.90
C GLU A 359 77.12 35.41 -23.91
N LEU A 360 77.51 34.19 -23.52
CA LEU A 360 76.76 33.40 -22.54
C LEU A 360 76.74 34.04 -21.15
N ALA A 361 77.86 34.60 -20.69
CA ALA A 361 77.95 35.31 -19.42
C ALA A 361 77.02 36.53 -19.42
N THR A 362 77.06 37.34 -20.47
CA THR A 362 76.20 38.51 -20.65
C THR A 362 74.73 38.12 -20.66
N SER A 363 74.36 37.01 -21.30
CA SER A 363 72.97 36.52 -21.29
C SER A 363 72.46 36.22 -19.88
N LEU A 364 73.29 35.60 -19.02
CA LEU A 364 72.94 35.34 -17.61
C LEU A 364 72.94 36.63 -16.79
N PHE A 365 73.92 37.52 -16.99
CA PHE A 365 74.00 38.82 -16.32
C PHE A 365 72.76 39.68 -16.57
N VAL A 366 72.30 39.74 -17.81
CA VAL A 366 71.10 40.47 -18.21
C VAL A 366 69.85 39.88 -17.54
N ALA A 367 69.73 38.55 -17.46
CA ALA A 367 68.61 37.90 -16.79
C ALA A 367 68.63 38.09 -15.25
N LEU A 368 69.81 38.18 -14.63
CA LEU A 368 69.99 38.35 -13.19
C LEU A 368 69.82 39.80 -12.70
N THR A 369 70.10 40.79 -13.56
CA THR A 369 70.01 42.21 -13.21
C THR A 369 68.61 42.64 -12.73
N PRO A 370 67.51 42.38 -13.46
CA PRO A 370 66.17 42.74 -13.00
C PRO A 370 65.75 41.94 -11.74
N LEU A 371 66.27 40.72 -11.54
CA LEU A 371 66.04 39.97 -10.30
C LEU A 371 66.69 40.65 -9.09
N TYR A 372 67.94 41.11 -9.27
CA TYR A 372 68.67 41.81 -8.23
C TYR A 372 68.00 43.15 -7.87
N GLU A 373 67.63 43.93 -8.89
CA GLU A 373 66.95 45.22 -8.72
C GLU A 373 65.61 45.05 -8.00
N GLY A 374 64.79 44.07 -8.41
CA GLY A 374 63.52 43.76 -7.77
C GLY A 374 63.66 43.43 -6.28
N LEU A 375 64.55 42.49 -5.94
CA LEU A 375 64.81 42.12 -4.54
C LEU A 375 65.39 43.29 -3.72
N SER A 376 66.24 44.11 -4.32
CA SER A 376 66.81 45.29 -3.66
C SER A 376 65.76 46.36 -3.36
N SER A 377 64.77 46.54 -4.25
CA SER A 377 63.65 47.45 -4.02
C SER A 377 62.70 46.93 -2.93
N GLU A 378 62.44 45.62 -2.90
CA GLU A 378 61.63 44.99 -1.85
C GLU A 378 62.26 45.16 -0.46
N GLU A 379 63.57 44.94 -0.34
CA GLU A 379 64.32 45.12 0.92
C GLU A 379 64.29 46.59 1.38
N ALA A 380 64.51 47.54 0.46
CA ALA A 380 64.46 48.97 0.76
C ALA A 380 63.06 49.44 1.21
N GLY A 381 61.99 48.90 0.60
CA GLY A 381 60.61 49.20 1.00
C GLY A 381 60.25 48.61 2.36
N SER A 382 60.76 47.41 2.69
CA SER A 382 60.51 46.77 3.99
C SER A 382 61.14 47.52 5.16
N SER A 383 62.31 48.13 4.97
CA SER A 383 63.01 48.93 5.98
C SER A 383 62.36 50.29 6.25
N GLN A 384 61.48 50.78 5.38
CA GLN A 384 60.74 52.03 5.57
C GLN A 384 59.39 51.82 6.28
N ALA A 385 58.91 50.57 6.36
CA ALA A 385 57.63 50.21 6.99
C ALA A 385 57.76 49.80 8.47
N GLN A 386 58.99 49.71 8.99
CA GLN A 386 59.32 49.53 10.40
C GLN A 386 59.71 50.87 11.02
#